data_AF-A0A9N9V9C7-F1
#
_entry.id   AF-A0A9N9V9C7-F1
#
_cell.length_a   1.000
_cell.length_b   1.000
_cell.length_c   1.000
_cell.angle_alpha   90.00
_cell.angle_beta   90.00
_cell.angle_gamma   90.00
#
_symmetry.space_group_name_H-M   'P 1'
#
loop_
_entity.id
_entity.type
_entity.pdbx_description
1 polymer ?
#
loop_
_entity_poly.entity_id
_entity_poly.type
_entity_poly.pdbx_seq_one_letter_code
_entity_poly.pdbx_strand_id
1 'polypeptide(L)'
;MSSQAVAKAAGGLVSITKSSGLWEGIRKVFAIDANRSNGVPLNPHNRNPAPGSNDPLAYDDPVTVPAGDIADNPYWKRDNRRHYPATSTIGQAQLASLLTVGSAAQPKVELIGQAGEQALVAAKQEGEAGLAKALEKVPAAAPKDLFVGGLPPTPSGTSLASGEWDVHKYSLTERSYPEG
;
A
#
# COMPACT_ATOMS: atom_id res chain seq x y z
N MET A 1 -3.29 -28.21 -7.66
CA MET A 1 -2.26 -28.83 -8.52
C MET A 1 -0.93 -28.45 -7.91
N SER A 2 -0.22 -29.40 -7.30
CA SER A 2 0.92 -29.05 -6.46
C SER A 2 2.08 -28.46 -7.25
N SER A 3 2.76 -27.48 -6.67
CA SER A 3 3.94 -26.83 -7.25
C SER A 3 5.00 -27.84 -7.72
N GLN A 4 5.14 -28.96 -7.01
CA GLN A 4 6.02 -30.07 -7.36
C GLN A 4 5.54 -30.86 -8.59
N ALA A 5 4.23 -31.05 -8.76
CA ALA A 5 3.68 -31.70 -9.96
C ALA A 5 3.86 -30.80 -11.21
N VAL A 6 3.73 -29.48 -11.05
CA VAL A 6 3.98 -28.50 -12.12
C VAL A 6 5.46 -28.45 -12.49
N ALA A 7 6.37 -28.45 -11.51
CA ALA A 7 7.81 -28.47 -11.76
C ALA A 7 8.27 -29.76 -12.47
N LYS A 8 7.70 -30.92 -12.10
CA LYS A 8 7.99 -32.20 -12.74
C LYS A 8 7.45 -32.29 -14.17
N ALA A 9 6.30 -31.68 -14.46
CA ALA A 9 5.73 -31.60 -15.81
C ALA A 9 6.53 -30.66 -16.75
N ALA A 10 7.21 -29.66 -16.20
CA ALA A 10 8.04 -28.72 -16.97
C ALA A 10 9.44 -29.27 -17.35
N GLY A 11 9.84 -30.42 -16.80
CA GLY A 11 11.12 -31.11 -17.04
C GLY A 11 11.27 -31.65 -18.45
N GLY A 12 11.32 -30.77 -19.44
CA GLY A 12 11.31 -31.11 -20.85
C GLY A 12 11.13 -29.92 -21.77
N LEU A 13 10.37 -28.91 -21.31
CA LEU A 13 9.93 -27.73 -22.07
C LEU A 13 10.91 -26.54 -22.03
N VAL A 14 12.03 -26.65 -21.32
CA VAL A 14 12.99 -25.54 -21.21
C VAL A 14 13.95 -25.52 -22.41
N SER A 15 14.07 -24.38 -23.07
CA SER A 15 14.92 -24.13 -24.26
C SER A 15 16.42 -24.11 -23.91
N ILE A 16 16.94 -25.26 -23.51
CA ILE A 16 18.30 -25.48 -23.02
C ILE A 16 18.98 -26.55 -23.87
N THR A 17 20.28 -26.40 -24.07
CA THR A 17 21.14 -27.38 -24.75
C THR A 17 21.17 -28.68 -23.97
N LYS A 18 20.76 -29.81 -24.57
CA LYS A 18 20.73 -31.13 -23.92
C LYS A 18 21.76 -32.07 -24.52
N SER A 19 22.22 -33.04 -23.73
CA SER A 19 22.97 -34.19 -24.26
C SER A 19 22.06 -35.02 -25.18
N SER A 20 22.64 -35.71 -26.16
CA SER A 20 21.89 -36.50 -27.15
C SER A 20 22.47 -37.92 -27.31
N GLY A 21 21.62 -38.86 -27.75
CA GLY A 21 22.04 -40.24 -28.02
C GLY A 21 22.52 -40.99 -26.78
N LEU A 22 23.59 -41.78 -26.93
CA LEU A 22 24.17 -42.59 -25.85
C LEU A 22 24.54 -41.76 -24.61
N TRP A 23 25.01 -40.53 -24.80
CA TRP A 23 25.41 -39.64 -23.71
C TRP A 23 24.25 -39.15 -22.84
N GLU A 24 23.03 -39.04 -23.38
CA GLU A 24 21.84 -38.75 -22.55
C GLU A 24 21.45 -39.97 -21.71
N GLY A 25 21.65 -41.19 -22.23
CA GLY A 25 21.48 -42.42 -21.46
C GLY A 25 22.44 -42.47 -20.26
N ILE A 26 23.73 -42.19 -20.49
CA ILE A 26 24.74 -42.10 -19.43
C ILE A 26 24.37 -41.00 -18.43
N ARG A 27 23.99 -39.79 -18.89
CA ARG A 27 23.59 -38.68 -18.01
C ARG A 27 22.43 -39.07 -17.09
N LYS A 28 21.39 -39.72 -17.62
CA LYS A 28 20.22 -40.14 -16.84
C LYS A 28 20.55 -41.19 -15.78
N VAL A 29 21.52 -42.06 -16.04
CA VAL A 29 21.96 -43.10 -15.09
C VAL A 29 22.82 -42.52 -13.97
N PHE A 30 23.72 -41.57 -14.28
CA PHE A 30 24.68 -41.05 -13.31
C PHE A 30 24.28 -39.72 -12.64
N ALA A 31 23.23 -39.04 -13.11
CA ALA A 31 22.75 -37.81 -12.48
C ALA A 31 21.89 -38.12 -11.24
N ILE A 32 22.11 -37.38 -10.15
CA ILE A 32 21.31 -37.45 -8.90
C ILE A 32 19.84 -37.09 -9.18
N ASP A 33 19.60 -36.11 -10.05
CA ASP A 33 18.28 -35.77 -10.56
C ASP A 33 18.33 -35.62 -12.08
N ALA A 34 17.74 -36.58 -12.79
CA ALA A 34 17.69 -36.59 -14.25
C ALA A 34 16.82 -35.45 -14.83
N ASN A 35 15.91 -34.85 -14.05
CA ASN A 35 15.09 -33.72 -14.47
C ASN A 35 15.85 -32.39 -14.43
N ARG A 36 17.01 -32.35 -13.75
CA ARG A 36 17.84 -31.15 -13.67
C ARG A 36 18.50 -30.84 -15.02
N SER A 37 18.48 -29.57 -15.39
CA SER A 37 19.08 -29.03 -16.63
C SER A 37 20.54 -28.59 -16.39
N ASN A 38 21.31 -28.41 -17.48
CA ASN A 38 22.70 -27.92 -17.42
C ASN A 38 22.79 -26.37 -17.42
N GLY A 39 21.67 -25.67 -17.54
CA GLY A 39 21.62 -24.20 -17.54
C GLY A 39 22.24 -23.50 -18.75
N VAL A 40 22.56 -24.23 -19.84
CA VAL A 40 23.16 -23.65 -21.06
C VAL A 40 22.05 -23.35 -22.08
N PRO A 41 21.70 -22.08 -22.34
CA PRO A 41 20.65 -21.74 -23.30
C PRO A 41 20.96 -22.23 -24.72
N LEU A 42 19.93 -22.47 -25.53
CA LEU A 42 20.10 -22.79 -26.95
C LEU A 42 20.45 -21.51 -27.75
N ASN A 43 21.62 -21.47 -28.38
CA ASN A 43 22.05 -20.32 -29.19
C ASN A 43 21.01 -19.83 -30.23
N PRO A 44 20.26 -20.72 -30.94
CA PRO A 44 19.26 -20.26 -31.90
C PRO A 44 18.05 -19.54 -31.30
N HIS A 45 17.76 -19.73 -30.01
CA HIS A 45 16.58 -19.19 -29.32
C HIS A 45 16.95 -18.13 -28.27
N ASN A 46 18.17 -18.19 -27.75
CA ASN A 46 18.64 -17.28 -26.72
C ASN A 46 19.17 -16.01 -27.37
N ARG A 47 18.45 -14.90 -27.21
CA ARG A 47 18.86 -13.58 -27.71
C ARG A 47 19.09 -13.58 -29.23
N ASN A 48 18.26 -14.33 -29.95
CA ASN A 48 18.23 -14.39 -31.40
C ASN A 48 16.77 -14.22 -31.87
N PRO A 49 16.43 -13.16 -32.62
CA PRO A 49 17.32 -12.14 -33.19
C PRO A 49 18.06 -11.32 -32.11
N ALA A 50 19.24 -10.80 -32.47
CA ALA A 50 19.97 -9.90 -31.59
C ALA A 50 19.09 -8.66 -31.30
N PRO A 51 19.19 -8.02 -30.12
CA PRO A 51 18.31 -6.90 -29.77
C PRO A 51 18.30 -5.75 -30.79
N GLY A 52 19.43 -5.50 -31.46
CA GLY A 52 19.56 -4.47 -32.51
C GLY A 52 19.14 -4.91 -33.91
N SER A 53 18.69 -6.16 -34.09
CA SER A 53 18.13 -6.66 -35.35
C SER A 53 16.61 -6.52 -35.43
N ASN A 54 15.97 -6.06 -34.34
CA ASN A 54 14.58 -5.66 -34.37
C ASN A 54 14.44 -4.37 -35.20
N ASP A 55 13.33 -4.23 -35.92
CA ASP A 55 13.04 -3.01 -36.66
C ASP A 55 12.97 -1.80 -35.70
N PRO A 56 13.84 -0.79 -35.84
CA PRO A 56 13.86 0.36 -34.95
C PRO A 56 12.57 1.22 -35.02
N LEU A 57 11.77 1.09 -36.09
CA LEU A 57 10.51 1.83 -36.26
C LEU A 57 9.28 1.02 -35.85
N ALA A 58 9.44 -0.25 -35.46
CA ALA A 58 8.31 -1.08 -35.05
C ALA A 58 7.80 -0.77 -33.63
N TYR A 59 8.53 0.03 -32.86
CA TYR A 59 8.15 0.40 -31.50
C TYR A 59 7.58 1.81 -31.47
N ASP A 60 6.35 1.92 -31.00
CA ASP A 60 5.70 3.17 -30.66
C ASP A 60 5.60 3.30 -29.13
N ASP A 61 5.89 4.50 -28.61
CA ASP A 61 5.77 4.77 -27.19
C ASP A 61 4.31 4.61 -26.73
N PRO A 62 4.01 3.71 -25.77
CA PRO A 62 2.65 3.50 -25.33
C PRO A 62 2.16 4.72 -24.54
N VAL A 63 0.99 5.23 -24.92
CA VAL A 63 0.28 6.30 -24.22
C VAL A 63 -1.02 5.76 -23.64
N THR A 64 -1.41 6.25 -22.46
CA THR A 64 -2.68 5.87 -21.82
C THR A 64 -3.73 6.94 -22.00
N VAL A 65 -4.98 6.55 -22.23
CA VAL A 65 -6.12 7.47 -22.16
C VAL A 65 -6.57 7.54 -20.69
N PRO A 66 -6.72 8.73 -20.08
CA PRO A 66 -6.83 10.07 -20.71
C PRO A 66 -5.51 10.88 -20.82
N ALA A 67 -4.37 10.36 -20.37
CA ALA A 67 -3.13 11.14 -20.30
C ALA A 67 -2.57 11.58 -21.68
N GLY A 68 -2.76 10.77 -22.72
CA GLY A 68 -2.32 11.05 -24.09
C GLY A 68 -3.30 11.85 -24.95
N ASP A 69 -4.45 12.26 -24.41
CA ASP A 69 -5.44 13.02 -25.18
C ASP A 69 -4.93 14.45 -25.49
N ILE A 70 -5.16 14.90 -26.72
CA ILE A 70 -4.74 16.21 -27.25
C ILE A 70 -5.80 17.28 -26.92
N ALA A 71 -7.07 16.88 -26.82
CA ALA A 71 -8.17 17.74 -26.43
C ALA A 71 -8.52 17.55 -24.94
N ASP A 72 -9.10 18.58 -24.31
CA ASP A 72 -9.67 18.54 -22.95
C ASP A 72 -8.78 18.00 -21.81
N ASN A 73 -7.48 17.93 -22.04
CA ASN A 73 -6.50 17.38 -21.12
C ASN A 73 -5.53 18.47 -20.65
N PRO A 74 -5.94 19.46 -19.84
CA PRO A 74 -5.02 20.47 -19.33
C PRO A 74 -4.14 19.93 -18.20
N TYR A 75 -2.85 20.31 -18.17
CA TYR A 75 -1.86 19.78 -17.21
C TYR A 75 -2.28 19.96 -15.74
N TRP A 76 -2.88 21.09 -15.38
CA TRP A 76 -3.24 21.37 -13.98
C TRP A 76 -4.27 20.39 -13.40
N LYS A 77 -5.14 19.77 -14.22
CA LYS A 77 -6.09 18.74 -13.75
C LYS A 77 -5.41 17.41 -13.41
N ARG A 78 -4.23 17.15 -13.98
CA ARG A 78 -3.44 15.92 -13.81
C ARG A 78 -2.13 16.14 -13.04
N ASP A 79 -1.93 17.35 -12.51
CA ASP A 79 -0.74 17.70 -11.76
C ASP A 79 -0.84 17.16 -10.31
N ASN A 80 -0.66 15.86 -10.14
CA ASN A 80 -0.68 15.22 -8.83
C ASN A 80 0.48 15.67 -7.92
N ARG A 81 1.57 16.19 -8.52
CA ARG A 81 2.72 16.70 -7.75
C ARG A 81 2.33 17.92 -6.94
N ARG A 82 1.47 18.80 -7.47
CA ARG A 82 0.98 19.99 -6.75
C ARG A 82 -0.28 19.72 -5.92
N HIS A 83 -1.04 18.68 -6.22
CA HIS A 83 -2.22 18.26 -5.45
C HIS A 83 -1.87 17.26 -4.33
N TYR A 84 -0.71 17.42 -3.69
CA TYR A 84 -0.33 16.57 -2.56
C TYR A 84 -1.16 16.92 -1.31
N PRO A 85 -1.55 15.94 -0.49
CA PRO A 85 -2.21 16.23 0.78
C PRO A 85 -1.23 16.96 1.72
N ALA A 86 -1.65 18.11 2.24
CA ALA A 86 -0.85 18.86 3.20
C ALA A 86 -0.77 18.12 4.54
N THR A 87 0.42 18.06 5.15
CA THR A 87 0.60 17.47 6.48
C THR A 87 -0.10 18.33 7.53
N SER A 88 -1.08 17.75 8.24
CA SER A 88 -1.75 18.40 9.36
C SER A 88 -1.01 18.12 10.66
N THR A 89 -0.42 19.16 11.27
CA THR A 89 0.18 19.08 12.61
C THR A 89 -0.72 19.78 13.61
N ILE A 90 -0.99 19.12 14.75
CA ILE A 90 -1.85 19.64 15.82
C ILE A 90 -1.01 19.77 17.09
N GLY A 91 -0.82 21.01 17.55
CA GLY A 91 -0.20 21.32 18.83
C GLY A 91 -1.20 21.30 20.00
N GLN A 92 -0.69 21.33 21.23
CA GLN A 92 -1.53 21.32 22.43
C GLN A 92 -2.53 22.50 22.48
N ALA A 93 -2.10 23.70 22.09
CA ALA A 93 -2.96 24.88 22.09
C ALA A 93 -4.11 24.78 21.06
N GLN A 94 -3.83 24.20 19.89
CA GLN A 94 -4.85 23.96 18.85
C GLN A 94 -5.84 22.87 19.28
N LEU A 95 -5.36 21.83 19.97
CA LEU A 95 -6.24 20.81 20.53
C LEU A 95 -7.14 21.41 21.63
N ALA A 96 -6.59 22.25 22.50
CA ALA A 96 -7.37 22.97 23.51
C ALA A 96 -8.45 23.85 22.88
N SER A 97 -8.13 24.58 21.79
CA SER A 97 -9.13 25.40 21.11
C SER A 97 -10.23 24.57 20.43
N LEU A 98 -9.89 23.40 19.87
CA LEU A 98 -10.88 22.46 19.33
C LEU A 98 -11.84 21.93 20.42
N LEU A 99 -11.34 21.72 21.64
CA LEU A 99 -12.15 21.25 22.76
C LEU A 99 -13.11 22.32 23.30
N THR A 100 -12.67 23.59 23.34
CA THR A 100 -13.45 24.70 23.90
C THR A 100 -14.40 25.34 22.89
N VAL A 101 -13.92 25.65 21.69
CA VAL A 101 -14.67 26.38 20.65
C VAL A 101 -15.38 25.43 19.68
N GLY A 102 -14.87 24.21 19.53
CA GLY A 102 -15.41 23.19 18.62
C GLY A 102 -14.68 23.15 17.28
N SER A 103 -15.30 22.46 16.31
CA SER A 103 -14.78 22.30 14.95
C SER A 103 -15.70 22.96 13.92
N ALA A 104 -15.25 23.12 12.68
CA ALA A 104 -16.09 23.63 11.60
C ALA A 104 -17.33 22.73 11.34
N ALA A 105 -17.22 21.43 11.59
CA ALA A 105 -18.34 20.49 11.44
C ALA A 105 -19.30 20.52 12.64
N GLN A 106 -18.79 20.82 13.85
CA GLN A 106 -19.54 20.85 15.10
C GLN A 106 -19.06 22.02 15.97
N PRO A 107 -19.57 23.24 15.73
CA PRO A 107 -19.22 24.42 16.52
C PRO A 107 -19.89 24.35 17.90
N LYS A 108 -19.14 24.65 18.97
CA LYS A 108 -19.66 24.68 20.36
C LYS A 108 -19.98 26.09 20.84
N VAL A 109 -19.40 27.10 20.19
CA VAL A 109 -19.60 28.53 20.46
C VAL A 109 -19.98 29.21 19.15
N GLU A 110 -20.91 30.18 19.20
CA GLU A 110 -21.23 31.01 18.05
C GLU A 110 -20.07 31.96 17.73
N LEU A 111 -19.33 31.64 16.67
CA LEU A 111 -18.16 32.41 16.22
C LEU A 111 -18.55 33.52 15.23
N ILE A 112 -19.52 34.35 15.58
CA ILE A 112 -20.00 35.43 14.70
C ILE A 112 -19.40 36.77 15.14
N GLY A 113 -18.70 37.43 14.21
CA GLY A 113 -18.15 38.77 14.40
C GLY A 113 -17.00 38.83 15.42
N GLN A 114 -16.78 40.02 16.01
CA GLN A 114 -15.64 40.29 16.91
C GLN A 114 -15.63 39.42 18.16
N ALA A 115 -16.80 38.99 18.66
CA ALA A 115 -16.90 38.09 19.81
C ALA A 115 -16.31 36.71 19.50
N GLY A 116 -16.47 36.21 18.27
CA GLY A 116 -15.88 34.95 17.83
C GLY A 116 -14.36 35.02 17.68
N GLU A 117 -13.83 36.11 17.14
CA GLU A 117 -12.38 36.34 17.05
C GLU A 117 -11.74 36.41 18.45
N GLN A 118 -12.37 37.12 19.39
CA GLN A 118 -11.90 37.20 20.76
C GLN A 118 -11.93 35.83 21.46
N ALA A 119 -12.97 35.02 21.23
CA ALA A 119 -13.06 33.67 21.77
C ALA A 119 -11.95 32.75 21.23
N LEU A 120 -11.58 32.86 19.95
CA LEU A 120 -10.47 32.11 19.36
C LEU A 120 -9.11 32.53 19.92
N VAL A 121 -8.89 33.84 20.10
CA VAL A 121 -7.66 34.36 20.71
C VAL A 121 -7.53 33.92 22.16
N ALA A 122 -8.61 34.03 22.94
CA ALA A 122 -8.65 33.55 24.33
C ALA A 122 -8.36 32.05 24.41
N ALA A 123 -9.00 31.23 23.56
CA ALA A 123 -8.76 29.78 23.54
C ALA A 123 -7.32 29.42 23.17
N LYS A 124 -6.68 30.17 22.27
CA LYS A 124 -5.27 29.98 21.91
C LYS A 124 -4.33 30.31 23.07
N GLN A 125 -4.56 31.45 23.74
CA GLN A 125 -3.77 31.87 24.91
C GLN A 125 -3.92 30.89 26.09
N GLU A 126 -5.13 30.40 26.35
CA GLU A 126 -5.36 29.38 27.36
C GLU A 126 -4.67 28.05 27.03
N GLY A 127 -4.60 27.71 25.74
CA GLY A 127 -3.87 26.55 25.24
C GLY A 127 -2.36 26.61 25.47
N GLU A 128 -1.77 27.81 25.49
CA GLU A 128 -0.36 28.02 25.84
C GLU A 128 -0.07 27.76 27.33
N ALA A 129 -1.07 27.95 28.20
CA ALA A 129 -0.97 27.63 29.62
C ALA A 129 -1.02 26.12 29.93
N GLY A 130 -1.22 25.29 28.90
CA GLY A 130 -1.16 23.82 28.94
C GLY A 130 -2.51 23.13 28.77
N LEU A 131 -2.52 22.00 28.05
CA LEU A 131 -3.72 21.21 27.75
C LEU A 131 -4.49 20.76 29.00
N ALA A 132 -3.78 20.50 30.11
CA ALA A 132 -4.39 20.06 31.37
C ALA A 132 -5.42 21.07 31.91
N LYS A 133 -5.10 22.37 31.87
CA LYS A 133 -6.02 23.42 32.32
C LYS A 133 -7.24 23.56 31.43
N ALA A 134 -7.09 23.30 30.13
CA ALA A 134 -8.21 23.28 29.21
C ALA A 134 -9.14 22.10 29.53
N LEU A 135 -8.59 20.92 29.82
CA LEU A 135 -9.39 19.73 30.18
C LEU A 135 -10.17 19.91 31.49
N GLU A 136 -9.65 20.64 32.47
CA GLU A 136 -10.38 20.94 33.73
C GLU A 136 -11.65 21.78 33.49
N LYS A 137 -11.60 22.70 32.51
CA LYS A 137 -12.73 23.58 32.16
C LYS A 137 -13.74 22.92 31.22
N VAL A 138 -13.35 21.82 30.58
CA VAL A 138 -14.17 21.14 29.59
C VAL A 138 -15.34 20.44 30.31
N PRO A 139 -16.60 20.67 29.90
CA PRO A 139 -17.75 20.08 30.57
C PRO A 139 -17.71 18.54 30.47
N ALA A 140 -18.21 17.84 31.48
CA ALA A 140 -18.26 16.37 31.56
C ALA A 140 -18.98 15.67 30.38
N ALA A 141 -19.64 16.44 29.50
CA ALA A 141 -20.27 15.98 28.28
C ALA A 141 -19.34 15.94 27.06
N ALA A 142 -18.23 16.68 27.03
CA ALA A 142 -17.29 16.70 25.91
C ALA A 142 -16.59 15.36 25.58
N PRO A 143 -16.39 14.42 26.54
CA PRO A 143 -15.90 13.09 26.21
C PRO A 143 -16.83 12.32 25.28
N LYS A 144 -18.13 12.66 25.22
CA LYS A 144 -19.09 12.00 24.32
C LYS A 144 -18.78 12.24 22.83
N ASP A 145 -18.06 13.32 22.51
CA ASP A 145 -17.65 13.63 21.13
C ASP A 145 -16.40 12.83 20.72
N LEU A 146 -15.58 12.44 21.70
CA LEU A 146 -14.32 11.70 21.50
C LEU A 146 -14.51 10.19 21.62
N PHE A 147 -15.47 9.78 22.45
CA PHE A 147 -15.73 8.38 22.77
C PHE A 147 -16.86 7.82 21.92
N VAL A 148 -16.63 6.64 21.37
CA VAL A 148 -17.66 5.88 20.65
C VAL A 148 -18.45 5.09 21.68
N GLY A 149 -19.67 5.54 21.99
CA GLY A 149 -20.52 4.87 22.99
C GLY A 149 -19.96 4.92 24.42
N GLY A 150 -19.15 5.94 24.76
CA GLY A 150 -18.53 6.09 26.08
C GLY A 150 -17.24 5.29 26.28
N LEU A 151 -16.75 4.61 25.24
CA LEU A 151 -15.46 3.90 25.22
C LEU A 151 -14.42 4.65 24.37
N PRO A 152 -13.12 4.52 24.69
CA PRO A 152 -12.03 5.01 23.84
C PRO A 152 -12.17 4.48 22.40
N PRO A 153 -11.88 5.30 21.38
CA PRO A 153 -11.86 4.83 20.00
C PRO A 153 -10.80 3.73 19.83
N THR A 154 -11.10 2.77 18.97
CA THR A 154 -10.13 1.73 18.59
C THR A 154 -9.09 2.30 17.63
N PRO A 155 -7.89 1.67 17.51
CA PRO A 155 -6.93 2.02 16.47
C PRO A 155 -7.59 2.06 15.09
N SER A 156 -7.17 3.00 14.24
CA SER A 156 -7.74 3.15 12.89
C SER A 156 -7.70 1.84 12.12
N GLY A 157 -8.81 1.49 11.46
CA GLY A 157 -8.95 0.25 10.69
C GLY A 157 -9.30 -1.00 11.52
N THR A 158 -9.45 -0.88 12.84
CA THR A 158 -9.91 -1.99 13.70
C THR A 158 -11.33 -1.75 14.19
N SER A 159 -12.20 -2.76 14.06
CA SER A 159 -13.57 -2.72 14.59
C SER A 159 -13.77 -3.86 15.58
N LEU A 160 -14.28 -3.55 16.78
CA LEU A 160 -14.67 -4.59 17.77
C LEU A 160 -15.97 -5.29 17.36
N ALA A 161 -16.76 -4.68 16.46
CA ALA A 161 -18.05 -5.18 16.01
C ALA A 161 -17.93 -6.28 14.95
N SER A 162 -16.85 -6.29 14.16
CA SER A 162 -16.72 -7.25 13.05
C SER A 162 -16.49 -8.68 13.51
N GLY A 163 -16.10 -8.94 14.77
CA GLY A 163 -15.90 -10.30 15.31
C GLY A 163 -14.79 -11.12 14.64
N GLU A 164 -14.43 -10.78 13.41
CA GLU A 164 -13.33 -11.29 12.63
C GLU A 164 -12.10 -10.45 12.95
N TRP A 165 -11.45 -10.79 14.06
CA TRP A 165 -10.00 -10.95 13.98
C TRP A 165 -9.75 -12.15 13.05
N ASP A 166 -9.97 -11.98 11.75
CA ASP A 166 -9.40 -12.89 10.76
C ASP A 166 -7.91 -12.52 10.65
N VAL A 167 -7.18 -12.80 11.74
CA VAL A 167 -5.77 -13.13 11.62
C VAL A 167 -5.84 -14.33 10.71
N HIS A 168 -5.65 -14.12 9.41
CA HIS A 168 -5.63 -15.19 8.41
C HIS A 168 -4.93 -16.35 9.08
N LYS A 169 -5.71 -17.36 9.50
CA LYS A 169 -5.14 -18.45 10.29
C LYS A 169 -4.05 -18.96 9.39
N TYR A 170 -2.81 -18.90 9.85
CA TYR A 170 -1.67 -19.31 9.05
C TYR A 170 -1.86 -20.82 8.81
N SER A 171 -2.59 -21.15 7.76
CA SER A 171 -2.68 -22.48 7.23
C SER A 171 -1.39 -22.64 6.46
N LEU A 172 -0.57 -23.61 6.86
CA LEU A 172 0.52 -24.06 6.04
C LEU A 172 -0.09 -24.57 4.72
N THR A 173 -0.19 -23.69 3.73
CA THR A 173 -0.30 -24.09 2.32
C THR A 173 0.89 -24.98 1.98
N GLU A 174 0.75 -25.80 0.93
CA GLU A 174 1.75 -26.79 0.47
C GLU A 174 3.17 -26.48 0.93
N ARG A 175 3.67 -27.24 1.92
CA ARG A 175 4.96 -26.96 2.53
C ARG A 175 6.05 -27.16 1.49
N SER A 176 6.94 -26.17 1.33
CA SER A 176 8.12 -26.27 0.46
C SER A 176 9.13 -27.31 0.93
N TYR A 177 9.01 -27.76 2.19
CA TYR A 177 9.87 -28.75 2.82
C TYR A 177 9.02 -29.88 3.44
N PRO A 178 9.48 -31.14 3.42
CA PRO A 178 8.81 -32.23 4.11
C PRO A 178 8.84 -32.03 5.64
N GLU A 179 7.94 -32.71 6.37
CA GLU A 179 8.08 -32.82 7.83
C GLU A 179 9.36 -33.62 8.14
N GLY A 180 10.18 -33.10 9.05
CA GLY A 180 11.45 -33.70 9.46
C GLY A 180 11.28 -34.95 10.32
#